data_AF-A0A954YBG1-F1
#
_entry.id   AF-A0A954YBG1-F1
#
_cell.length_a   1.000
_cell.length_b   1.000
_cell.length_c   1.000
_cell.angle_alpha   90.00
_cell.angle_beta   90.00
_cell.angle_gamma   90.00
#
_symmetry.space_group_name_H-M   'P 1'
#
loop_
_entity.id
_entity.type
_entity.pdbx_description
1 polymer ?
#
loop_
_entity_poly.entity_id
_entity_poly.type
_entity_poly.pdbx_seq_one_letter_code
_entity_poly.pdbx_strand_id
1 'polypeptide(L)'
;MSIRRADKCPACGEPLAPTATTAKCPECAFEYDANTLIFEADTVSLTPNAIAKLVLVIGLALFAAWDFWRAKTTGDWSRDRGLGIGLALAIAALVAYSLYLRQTRPHFVAVTNRGIDLQTGNVHTVVPWREVVSVDRHGATATLHTSRHDRGLLLAPALGKRSDVDAFIETVRAVTPI
;
A
#
# COMPACT_ATOMS: atom_id res chain seq x y z
N MET A 1 8.71 8.77 -6.19
CA MET A 1 8.80 8.39 -4.77
C MET A 1 8.97 9.72 -4.09
N SER A 2 7.96 10.13 -3.34
CA SER A 2 7.84 11.50 -2.84
C SER A 2 8.00 11.51 -1.33
N ILE A 3 9.11 12.06 -0.85
CA ILE A 3 9.18 12.51 0.55
C ILE A 3 8.21 13.68 0.65
N ARG A 4 7.21 13.55 1.51
CA ARG A 4 6.19 14.59 1.69
C ARG A 4 5.92 14.85 3.16
N ARG A 5 5.41 16.04 3.43
CA ARG A 5 4.85 16.36 4.74
C ARG A 5 3.48 15.69 4.86
N ALA A 6 2.94 15.69 6.07
CA ALA A 6 1.63 15.11 6.35
C ALA A 6 0.48 16.02 5.87
N ASP A 7 0.34 16.23 4.56
CA ASP A 7 -0.79 16.95 3.93
C ASP A 7 -1.94 16.02 3.51
N LYS A 8 -1.68 14.72 3.35
CA LYS A 8 -2.71 13.68 3.29
C LYS A 8 -2.30 12.47 4.11
N CYS A 9 -3.28 11.80 4.68
CA CYS A 9 -3.04 10.62 5.50
C CYS A 9 -2.41 9.53 4.62
N PRO A 10 -1.26 8.99 5.01
CA PRO A 10 -0.62 7.95 4.22
C PRO A 10 -1.43 6.65 4.25
N ALA A 11 -2.24 6.42 5.30
CA ALA A 11 -3.02 5.20 5.49
C ALA A 11 -4.36 5.18 4.73
N CYS A 12 -5.10 6.29 4.71
CA CYS A 12 -6.44 6.35 4.12
C CYS A 12 -6.61 7.38 3.00
N GLY A 13 -5.59 8.22 2.73
CA GLY A 13 -5.63 9.25 1.69
C GLY A 13 -6.43 10.51 2.05
N GLU A 14 -7.07 10.55 3.22
CA GLU A 14 -7.85 11.70 3.69
C GLU A 14 -6.95 12.95 3.83
N PRO A 15 -7.38 14.13 3.35
CA PRO A 15 -6.64 15.36 3.56
C PRO A 15 -6.41 15.62 5.05
N LEU A 16 -5.16 15.92 5.41
CA LEU A 16 -4.79 16.25 6.78
C LEU A 16 -4.65 17.77 6.92
N ALA A 17 -5.20 18.32 8.00
CA ALA A 17 -5.07 19.73 8.29
C ALA A 17 -3.68 20.00 8.89
N PRO A 18 -2.94 21.01 8.40
CA PRO A 18 -1.65 21.34 8.98
C PRO A 18 -1.81 21.75 10.45
N THR A 19 -1.11 21.05 11.34
CA THR A 19 -1.18 21.26 12.79
C THR A 19 0.22 21.37 13.38
N ALA A 20 0.41 22.32 14.29
CA ALA A 20 1.68 22.48 15.02
C ALA A 20 1.84 21.44 16.15
N THR A 21 0.72 20.86 16.62
CA THR A 21 0.67 19.84 17.68
C THR A 21 0.20 18.51 17.13
N THR A 22 0.46 17.42 17.86
CA THR A 22 0.02 16.07 17.47
C THR A 22 -1.50 16.00 17.29
N ALA A 23 -1.94 15.70 16.08
CA ALA A 23 -3.33 15.40 15.75
C ALA A 23 -3.48 13.97 15.25
N LYS A 24 -4.74 13.53 15.14
CA LYS A 24 -5.11 12.22 14.59
C LYS A 24 -5.91 12.40 13.31
N CYS A 25 -5.69 11.51 12.35
CA CYS A 25 -6.59 11.39 11.22
C CYS A 25 -7.98 10.96 11.71
N PRO A 26 -9.07 11.63 11.28
CA PRO A 26 -10.42 11.30 11.73
C PRO A 26 -10.88 9.90 11.28
N GLU A 27 -10.38 9.41 10.15
CA GLU A 27 -10.79 8.13 9.55
C GLU A 27 -10.04 6.92 10.13
N CYS A 28 -8.72 7.04 10.32
CA CYS A 28 -7.87 5.89 10.66
C CYS A 28 -7.05 6.07 11.94
N ALA A 29 -7.23 7.19 12.66
CA ALA A 29 -6.51 7.53 13.88
C ALA A 29 -4.98 7.63 13.76
N PHE A 30 -4.43 7.70 12.54
CA PHE A 30 -3.01 7.96 12.29
C PHE A 30 -2.56 9.28 12.94
N GLU A 31 -1.51 9.23 13.76
CA GLU A 31 -1.00 10.39 14.48
C GLU A 31 0.02 11.15 13.63
N TYR A 32 -0.12 12.47 13.56
CA TYR A 32 0.75 13.33 12.76
C TYR A 32 0.89 14.73 13.36
N ASP A 33 1.91 15.45 12.92
CA ASP A 33 2.20 16.84 13.24
C ASP A 33 2.97 17.52 12.09
N ALA A 34 3.30 18.81 12.26
CA ALA A 34 4.04 19.61 11.27
C ALA A 34 5.42 19.04 10.90
N ASN A 35 6.03 18.23 11.77
CA ASN A 35 7.36 17.66 11.58
C ASN A 35 7.30 16.21 11.07
N THR A 36 6.11 15.66 10.90
CA THR A 36 5.94 14.28 10.46
C THR A 36 6.38 14.15 9.00
N LEU A 37 7.40 13.32 8.77
CA LEU A 37 7.94 13.01 7.45
C LEU A 37 7.48 11.64 7.01
N ILE A 38 6.87 11.58 5.83
CA ILE A 38 6.29 10.36 5.28
C ILE A 38 7.13 9.90 4.09
N PHE A 39 7.56 8.64 4.17
CA PHE A 39 8.24 7.91 3.12
C PHE A 39 7.29 6.81 2.61
N GLU A 40 6.73 7.03 1.42
CA GLU A 40 5.87 6.08 0.74
C GLU A 40 6.65 5.45 -0.41
N ALA A 41 6.63 4.12 -0.53
CA ALA A 41 7.18 3.49 -1.72
C ALA A 41 6.39 3.93 -2.95
N ASP A 42 7.08 4.24 -4.05
CA ASP A 42 6.46 4.17 -5.38
C ASP A 42 6.16 2.69 -5.63
N THR A 43 5.11 2.16 -5.03
CA THR A 43 4.51 0.95 -5.57
C THR A 43 4.13 1.32 -6.99
N VAL A 44 4.76 0.65 -7.97
CA VAL A 44 4.35 0.70 -9.37
C VAL A 44 2.85 0.52 -9.35
N SER A 45 2.16 1.64 -9.48
CA SER A 45 0.74 1.71 -9.45
C SER A 45 0.37 1.16 -10.82
N LEU A 46 0.27 -0.17 -10.89
CA LEU A 46 -0.78 -0.79 -11.68
C LEU A 46 -2.04 -0.07 -11.21
N THR A 47 -2.34 1.03 -11.90
CA THR A 47 -3.41 1.93 -11.49
C THR A 47 -4.64 1.05 -11.29
N PRO A 48 -5.50 1.34 -10.30
CA PRO A 48 -6.73 0.58 -10.09
C PRO A 48 -7.51 0.35 -11.41
N ASN A 49 -7.41 1.33 -12.31
CA ASN A 49 -7.87 1.26 -13.70
C ASN A 49 -7.17 0.20 -14.56
N ALA A 50 -5.85 0.05 -14.49
CA ALA A 50 -5.10 -0.95 -15.24
C ALA A 50 -5.49 -2.38 -14.86
N ILE A 51 -5.67 -2.69 -13.57
CA ILE A 51 -6.07 -4.03 -13.10
C ILE A 51 -7.56 -4.29 -13.37
N ALA A 52 -8.43 -3.32 -13.11
CA ALA A 52 -9.85 -3.45 -13.47
C ALA A 52 -10.03 -3.70 -14.98
N LYS A 53 -9.26 -3.00 -15.83
CA LYS A 53 -9.21 -3.26 -17.28
C LYS A 53 -8.68 -4.66 -17.59
N LEU A 54 -7.63 -5.12 -16.90
CA LEU A 54 -7.05 -6.45 -17.13
C LEU A 54 -8.02 -7.57 -16.75
N VAL A 55 -8.69 -7.46 -15.60
CA VAL A 55 -9.73 -8.41 -15.15
C VAL A 55 -10.92 -8.40 -16.12
N LEU A 56 -11.36 -7.23 -16.58
CA LEU A 56 -12.42 -7.10 -17.57
C LEU A 56 -12.02 -7.76 -18.90
N VAL A 57 -10.80 -7.53 -19.39
CA VAL A 57 -10.29 -8.10 -20.64
C VAL A 57 -10.14 -9.61 -20.54
N ILE A 58 -9.58 -10.14 -19.43
CA ILE A 58 -9.48 -11.59 -19.20
C ILE A 58 -10.87 -12.21 -19.10
N GLY A 59 -11.79 -11.58 -18.38
CA GLY A 59 -13.18 -12.05 -18.25
C GLY A 59 -13.89 -12.11 -19.61
N LEU A 60 -13.75 -11.07 -20.44
CA LEU A 60 -14.28 -11.03 -21.80
C LEU A 60 -13.65 -12.10 -22.71
N ALA A 61 -12.34 -12.31 -22.62
CA ALA A 61 -11.64 -13.31 -23.42
C ALA A 61 -12.05 -14.74 -23.06
N LEU A 62 -12.15 -15.06 -21.76
CA LEU A 62 -12.63 -16.36 -21.28
C LEU A 62 -14.09 -16.60 -21.69
N PHE A 63 -14.92 -15.55 -21.66
CA PHE A 63 -16.30 -15.62 -22.13
C PHE A 63 -16.38 -15.91 -23.64
N ALA A 64 -15.63 -15.17 -24.47
CA ALA A 64 -15.59 -15.39 -25.91
C ALA A 64 -15.11 -16.81 -26.27
N ALA A 65 -14.11 -17.33 -25.55
CA ALA A 65 -13.63 -18.70 -25.71
C ALA A 65 -14.68 -19.74 -25.30
N TRP A 66 -15.41 -19.49 -24.19
CA TRP A 66 -16.48 -20.36 -23.72
C TRP A 66 -17.67 -20.40 -24.69
N ASP A 67 -18.13 -19.24 -25.16
CA ASP A 67 -19.22 -19.14 -26.14
C ASP A 67 -18.84 -19.78 -27.47
N PHE A 68 -17.60 -19.60 -27.93
CA PHE A 68 -17.09 -20.26 -29.14
C PHE A 68 -17.04 -21.79 -28.99
N TRP A 69 -16.57 -22.29 -27.85
CA TRP A 69 -16.52 -23.72 -27.56
C TRP A 69 -17.91 -24.33 -27.44
N ARG A 70 -18.85 -23.62 -26.81
CA ARG A 70 -20.23 -24.08 -26.64
C ARG A 70 -20.99 -24.06 -27.96
N ALA A 71 -20.88 -22.99 -28.75
CA ALA A 71 -21.49 -22.90 -30.08
C ALA A 71 -21.03 -24.04 -31.01
N LYS A 72 -19.77 -24.45 -30.88
CA LYS A 72 -19.22 -25.60 -31.63
C LYS A 72 -19.78 -26.94 -31.15
N THR A 73 -20.16 -27.07 -29.88
CA THR A 73 -20.56 -28.36 -29.28
C THR A 73 -22.07 -28.60 -29.27
N THR A 74 -22.89 -27.56 -29.10
CA THR A 74 -24.35 -27.73 -28.93
C THR A 74 -25.19 -27.32 -30.15
N GLY A 75 -24.63 -26.61 -31.14
CA GLY A 75 -25.35 -26.18 -32.35
C GLY A 75 -26.51 -25.20 -32.13
N ASP A 76 -26.88 -24.95 -30.87
CA ASP A 76 -28.05 -24.16 -30.50
C ASP A 76 -27.65 -22.73 -30.10
N TRP A 77 -28.15 -21.76 -30.87
CA TRP A 77 -27.72 -20.37 -30.80
C TRP A 77 -28.55 -19.50 -29.87
N SER A 78 -29.59 -20.02 -29.19
CA SER A 78 -30.54 -19.16 -28.49
C SER A 78 -30.90 -19.60 -27.07
N ARG A 79 -31.18 -18.57 -26.25
CA ARG A 79 -31.87 -18.53 -24.94
C ARG A 79 -31.08 -18.51 -23.63
N ASP A 80 -29.92 -19.11 -23.49
CA ASP A 80 -29.22 -19.14 -22.17
C ASP A 80 -28.15 -18.05 -21.95
N ARG A 81 -28.02 -17.11 -22.89
CA ARG A 81 -26.93 -16.11 -22.88
C ARG A 81 -26.99 -15.16 -21.68
N GLY A 82 -28.18 -14.78 -21.20
CA GLY A 82 -28.34 -13.70 -20.21
C GLY A 82 -27.88 -14.04 -18.78
N LEU A 83 -28.16 -15.25 -18.29
CA LEU A 83 -27.84 -15.66 -16.91
C LEU A 83 -26.34 -15.89 -16.71
N GLY A 84 -25.64 -16.44 -17.70
CA GLY A 84 -24.19 -16.62 -17.65
C GLY A 84 -23.42 -15.30 -17.67
N ILE A 85 -23.87 -14.33 -18.48
CA ILE A 85 -23.27 -12.98 -18.56
C ILE A 85 -23.37 -12.25 -17.23
N GLY A 86 -24.55 -12.26 -16.60
CA GLY A 86 -24.77 -11.60 -15.31
C GLY A 86 -23.87 -12.16 -14.21
N LEU A 87 -23.73 -13.48 -14.13
CA LEU A 87 -22.90 -14.13 -13.11
C LEU A 87 -21.41 -13.90 -13.35
N ALA A 88 -20.93 -13.98 -14.60
CA ALA A 88 -19.52 -13.75 -14.92
C ALA A 88 -19.09 -12.30 -14.62
N LEU A 89 -19.93 -11.32 -14.97
CA LEU A 89 -19.68 -9.91 -14.65
C LEU A 89 -19.72 -9.65 -13.14
N ALA A 90 -20.66 -10.27 -12.41
CA ALA A 90 -20.73 -10.14 -10.95
C ALA A 90 -19.48 -10.71 -10.28
N ILE A 91 -18.99 -11.88 -10.69
CA ILE A 91 -17.76 -12.49 -10.16
C ILE A 91 -16.54 -11.63 -10.51
N ALA A 92 -16.43 -11.17 -11.77
CA ALA A 92 -15.33 -10.30 -12.18
C ALA A 92 -15.31 -8.98 -11.39
N ALA A 93 -16.47 -8.38 -11.14
CA ALA A 93 -16.61 -7.18 -10.32
C ALA A 93 -16.24 -7.44 -8.85
N LEU A 94 -16.64 -8.59 -8.28
CA LEU A 94 -16.30 -8.98 -6.91
C LEU A 94 -14.80 -9.24 -6.74
N VAL A 95 -14.18 -9.91 -7.71
CA VAL A 95 -12.73 -10.13 -7.73
C VAL A 95 -12.01 -8.79 -7.86
N ALA A 96 -12.41 -7.92 -8.79
CA ALA A 96 -11.84 -6.58 -8.95
C ALA A 96 -11.99 -5.73 -7.68
N TYR A 97 -13.16 -5.78 -7.01
CA TYR A 97 -13.40 -5.06 -5.75
C TYR A 97 -12.58 -5.64 -4.59
N SER A 98 -12.41 -6.95 -4.51
CA SER A 98 -11.57 -7.59 -3.49
C SER A 98 -10.09 -7.27 -3.66
N LEU A 99 -9.62 -7.19 -4.92
CA LEU A 99 -8.27 -6.76 -5.25
C LEU A 99 -8.09 -5.27 -4.96
N TYR A 100 -9.09 -4.44 -5.29
CA TYR A 100 -9.12 -3.02 -4.93
C TYR A 100 -8.92 -2.83 -3.42
N LEU A 101 -9.70 -3.52 -2.58
CA LEU A 101 -9.59 -3.42 -1.12
C LEU A 101 -8.25 -3.95 -0.56
N ARG A 102 -7.64 -4.95 -1.21
CA ARG A 102 -6.33 -5.49 -0.78
C ARG A 102 -5.17 -4.60 -1.19
N GLN A 103 -5.28 -3.91 -2.33
CA GLN A 103 -4.21 -3.13 -2.92
C GLN A 103 -4.18 -1.68 -2.45
N THR A 104 -5.27 -1.18 -1.86
CA THR A 104 -5.31 0.15 -1.23
C THR A 104 -4.59 0.22 0.11
N ARG A 105 -3.96 -0.85 0.60
CA ARG A 105 -3.19 -0.80 1.85
C ARG A 105 -1.78 -0.27 1.56
N PRO A 106 -1.49 0.98 1.93
CA PRO A 106 -0.28 1.67 1.51
C PRO A 106 0.91 1.15 2.31
N HIS A 107 2.05 0.98 1.63
CA HIS A 107 3.32 0.73 2.29
C HIS A 107 3.98 2.07 2.58
N PHE A 108 4.06 2.43 3.86
CA PHE A 108 4.68 3.69 4.27
C PHE A 108 5.49 3.53 5.54
N VAL A 109 6.46 4.41 5.69
CA VAL A 109 7.20 4.65 6.92
C VAL A 109 7.03 6.12 7.24
N ALA A 110 6.47 6.43 8.40
CA ALA A 110 6.35 7.80 8.88
C ALA A 110 7.25 8.02 10.09
N VAL A 111 8.07 9.05 10.04
CA VAL A 111 8.87 9.52 11.17
C VAL A 111 8.05 10.57 11.89
N THR A 112 7.62 10.26 13.11
CA THR A 112 6.78 11.12 13.95
C THR A 112 7.52 11.54 15.22
N ASN A 113 6.98 12.49 15.98
CA ASN A 113 7.56 12.86 17.27
C ASN A 113 7.51 11.73 18.33
N ARG A 114 6.64 10.72 18.19
CA ARG A 114 6.53 9.60 19.14
C ARG A 114 7.41 8.41 18.79
N GLY A 115 7.77 8.29 17.52
CA GLY A 115 8.55 7.17 17.00
C GLY A 115 8.40 7.02 15.50
N ILE A 116 8.71 5.81 15.04
CA ILE A 116 8.62 5.41 13.65
C ILE A 116 7.35 4.58 13.49
N ASP A 117 6.41 5.06 12.68
CA ASP A 117 5.21 4.34 12.29
C ASP A 117 5.46 3.61 10.98
N LEU A 118 5.36 2.28 11.00
CA LEU A 118 5.48 1.42 9.84
C LEU A 118 4.13 0.83 9.46
N GLN A 119 3.76 0.99 8.20
CA GLN A 119 2.74 0.19 7.56
C GLN A 119 3.36 -0.67 6.46
N THR A 120 3.30 -1.98 6.64
CA THR A 120 3.70 -2.96 5.63
C THR A 120 2.53 -3.87 5.29
N GLY A 121 1.78 -3.51 4.25
CA GLY A 121 0.58 -4.22 3.84
C GLY A 121 -0.48 -4.17 4.93
N ASN A 122 -0.77 -5.30 5.59
CA ASN A 122 -1.76 -5.38 6.66
C ASN A 122 -1.19 -5.16 8.06
N VAL A 123 0.13 -5.10 8.21
CA VAL A 123 0.79 -4.98 9.50
C VAL A 123 1.10 -3.52 9.76
N HIS A 124 0.48 -2.98 10.81
CA HIS A 124 0.79 -1.68 11.38
C HIS A 124 1.70 -1.89 12.59
N THR A 125 2.83 -1.21 12.64
CA THR A 125 3.79 -1.33 13.74
C THR A 125 4.32 0.05 14.10
N VAL A 126 4.06 0.47 15.34
CA VAL A 126 4.60 1.72 15.88
C VAL A 126 5.79 1.38 16.76
N VAL A 127 6.98 1.83 16.36
CA VAL A 127 8.22 1.68 17.11
C VAL A 127 8.52 3.00 17.82
N PRO A 128 8.34 3.10 19.14
CA PRO A 128 8.63 4.33 19.86
C PRO A 128 10.14 4.60 19.88
N TRP A 129 10.54 5.87 19.93
CA TRP A 129 11.96 6.27 19.85
C TRP A 129 12.87 5.58 20.86
N ARG A 130 12.38 5.37 22.09
CA ARG A 130 13.11 4.67 23.17
C ARG A 130 13.48 3.22 22.85
N GLU A 131 12.83 2.62 21.85
CA GLU A 131 13.08 1.24 21.42
C GLU A 131 13.98 1.18 20.20
N VAL A 132 14.28 2.31 19.56
CA VAL A 132 15.18 2.38 18.40
C VAL A 132 16.62 2.31 18.90
N VAL A 133 17.35 1.26 18.50
CA VAL A 133 18.73 1.01 18.91
C VAL A 133 19.72 1.43 17.82
N SER A 134 19.45 1.06 16.57
CA SER A 134 20.24 1.50 15.41
C SER A 134 19.40 1.43 14.15
N VAL A 135 19.82 2.17 13.13
CA VAL A 135 19.31 2.02 11.77
C VAL A 135 20.49 1.71 10.87
N ASP A 136 20.48 0.51 10.31
CA ASP A 136 21.56 0.01 9.48
C ASP A 136 21.14 -0.05 8.03
N ARG A 137 22.10 0.28 7.18
CA ARG A 137 21.92 0.34 5.75
C ARG A 137 22.40 -0.96 5.11
N HIS A 138 21.51 -1.63 4.38
CA HIS A 138 21.83 -2.81 3.59
C HIS A 138 21.51 -2.57 2.12
N GLY A 139 22.48 -2.02 1.37
CA GLY A 139 22.34 -1.76 -0.06
C GLY A 139 21.28 -0.69 -0.37
N ALA A 140 20.15 -1.12 -0.94
CA ALA A 140 18.98 -0.29 -1.26
C ALA A 140 17.87 -0.40 -0.21
N THR A 141 18.16 -1.02 0.94
CA THR A 141 17.21 -1.24 2.02
C THR A 141 17.76 -0.72 3.35
N ALA A 142 16.88 -0.44 4.30
CA ALA A 142 17.23 -0.11 5.67
C ALA A 142 16.64 -1.15 6.62
N THR A 143 17.37 -1.46 7.68
CA THR A 143 16.93 -2.32 8.77
C THR A 143 16.89 -1.49 10.05
N LEU A 144 15.75 -1.45 10.71
CA LEU A 144 15.56 -0.80 11.99
C LEU A 144 15.79 -1.82 13.11
N HIS A 145 16.87 -1.68 13.87
CA HIS A 145 17.12 -2.53 15.04
C HIS A 145 16.39 -1.94 16.24
N THR A 146 15.61 -2.78 16.92
CA THR A 146 14.83 -2.37 18.09
C THR A 146 15.19 -3.21 19.30
N SER A 147 15.10 -2.64 20.50
CA SER A 147 15.38 -3.36 21.75
C SER A 147 14.44 -4.54 22.01
N ARG A 148 13.28 -4.58 21.34
CA ARG A 148 12.30 -5.68 21.43
C ARG A 148 12.48 -6.76 20.36
N HIS A 149 13.19 -6.47 19.27
CA HIS A 149 13.29 -7.37 18.12
C HIS A 149 14.76 -7.53 17.70
N ASP A 150 15.38 -8.63 18.13
CA ASP A 150 16.77 -8.97 17.79
C ASP A 150 17.03 -9.09 16.28
N ARG A 151 15.99 -9.45 15.49
CA ARG A 151 16.14 -9.67 14.04
C ARG A 151 16.10 -8.40 13.19
N GLY A 152 15.79 -7.24 13.78
CA GLY A 152 15.60 -5.99 13.04
C GLY A 152 14.35 -6.00 12.14
N LEU A 153 13.73 -4.83 11.97
CA LEU A 153 12.58 -4.62 11.11
C LEU A 153 13.05 -4.13 9.74
N LEU A 154 12.80 -4.92 8.70
CA LEU A 154 13.15 -4.57 7.33
C LEU A 154 12.20 -3.49 6.80
N LEU A 155 12.78 -2.34 6.40
CA LEU A 155 12.06 -1.20 5.83
C LEU A 155 11.97 -1.25 4.29
N ALA A 156 12.54 -2.30 3.70
CA ALA A 156 12.65 -2.52 2.25
C ALA A 156 11.36 -2.32 1.43
N PRO A 157 10.16 -2.69 1.91
CA PRO A 157 8.93 -2.50 1.11
C PRO A 157 8.49 -1.03 1.03
N ALA A 158 8.95 -0.18 1.94
CA ALA A 158 8.53 1.22 2.06
C ALA A 158 9.60 2.21 1.59
N LEU A 159 10.87 1.80 1.56
CA LEU A 159 12.01 2.61 1.11
C LEU A 159 12.59 2.00 -0.19
N GLY A 160 12.04 2.41 -1.34
CA GLY A 160 12.33 1.81 -2.65
C GLY A 160 13.57 2.35 -3.37
N LYS A 161 14.16 3.47 -2.93
CA LYS A 161 15.36 4.07 -3.53
C LYS A 161 16.46 4.30 -2.50
N ARG A 162 17.70 4.21 -2.98
CA ARG A 162 18.92 4.49 -2.20
C ARG A 162 18.92 5.90 -1.58
N SER A 163 18.49 6.92 -2.32
CA SER A 163 18.39 8.30 -1.84
C SER A 163 17.44 8.44 -0.65
N ASP A 164 16.35 7.68 -0.67
CA ASP A 164 15.27 7.79 0.30
C ASP A 164 15.65 7.05 1.59
N VAL A 165 16.39 5.95 1.45
CA VAL A 165 17.07 5.28 2.58
C VAL A 165 18.06 6.23 3.25
N ASP A 166 18.90 6.92 2.47
CA ASP A 166 19.90 7.84 3.01
C ASP A 166 19.22 9.03 3.72
N ALA A 167 18.18 9.61 3.13
CA ALA A 167 17.37 10.67 3.75
C ALA A 167 16.63 10.21 5.01
N PHE A 168 16.09 8.99 5.01
CA PHE A 168 15.45 8.40 6.19
C PHE A 168 16.45 8.21 7.33
N ILE A 169 17.63 7.64 7.05
CA ILE A 169 18.69 7.45 8.06
C ILE A 169 19.14 8.79 8.63
N GLU A 170 19.35 9.79 7.78
CA GLU A 170 19.72 11.15 8.20
C GLU A 170 18.65 11.77 9.09
N THR A 171 17.36 11.61 8.72
CA THR A 171 16.23 12.09 9.53
C THR A 171 16.19 11.41 10.90
N VAL A 172 16.35 10.09 10.94
CA VAL A 172 16.35 9.34 12.20
C VAL A 172 17.51 9.76 13.10
N ARG A 173 18.70 9.96 12.54
CA ARG A 173 19.89 10.46 13.26
C ARG A 173 19.74 11.89 13.75
N ALA A 174 18.99 12.72 13.04
CA ALA A 174 18.71 14.10 13.47
C ALA A 174 17.75 14.14 14.66
N VAL A 175 16.78 13.23 14.73
CA VAL A 175 15.78 13.16 15.81
C VAL A 175 16.32 12.41 17.03
N THR A 176 17.12 11.37 16.80
CA THR A 176 17.72 10.55 17.84
C THR A 176 19.22 10.57 17.62
N PRO A 177 20.02 11.18 18.51
CA PRO A 177 21.47 11.00 18.47
C PRO A 177 21.76 9.57 18.94
N ILE A 178 21.68 8.63 18.00
CA ILE A 178 22.12 7.25 18.15
C ILE A 178 23.63 7.20 18.00
#